data_AF-R0IMU7-F1
#
_entry.id   AF-R0IMU7-F1
#
_cell.length_a   1.000
_cell.length_b   1.000
_cell.length_c   1.000
_cell.angle_alpha   90.00
_cell.angle_beta   90.00
_cell.angle_gamma   90.00
#
_symmetry.space_group_name_H-M   'P 1'
#
loop_
_entity.id
_entity.type
_entity.pdbx_description
1 polymer ?
#
loop_
_entity_poly.entity_id
_entity_poly.type
_entity_poly.pdbx_seq_one_letter_code
_entity_poly.pdbx_strand_id
1 'polypeptide(L)'
;MDHSQLANMCRRTKNLDVSETGQCLLLSILYWVFDYFDSHKRFGFSTFKYLEEMKFFICILALQQLYVQSVAQDFDFFYFVLQWPGAYCDSRHSCCYPKTGKPAADFGIHGLWPNYKTGGWPQNCNPDSQFDDLRVSDLMSELQREWPTLSCPSNDGMKFWTHEWEKHGTCAESELDQHDYFEAGLKLKQKANLLHALTNAGIKPDDKFYEIKEIEKTIKEATGFAPGIECNKDSSHNSQLYQIYLCVDTSASKFINCPVMPHGRCDSRVQFPKF
;
A
#
# COMPACT_ATOMS: atom_id res chain seq x y z
N MET A 1 18.15 -24.69 -28.62
CA MET A 1 18.88 -24.02 -27.52
C MET A 1 19.37 -25.13 -26.61
N ASP A 2 20.67 -25.27 -26.41
CA ASP A 2 21.26 -26.38 -25.62
C ASP A 2 20.95 -26.17 -24.11
N HIS A 3 20.79 -27.27 -23.36
CA HIS A 3 20.66 -27.34 -21.89
C HIS A 3 21.68 -26.41 -21.18
N SER A 4 22.88 -26.26 -21.73
CA SER A 4 23.92 -25.36 -21.21
C SER A 4 23.56 -23.87 -21.38
N GLN A 5 22.80 -23.49 -22.41
CA GLN A 5 22.39 -22.12 -22.71
C GLN A 5 21.18 -21.68 -21.87
N LEU A 6 20.18 -22.56 -21.70
CA LEU A 6 19.01 -22.32 -20.83
C LEU A 6 19.41 -22.27 -19.35
N ALA A 7 20.28 -23.20 -18.91
CA ALA A 7 20.81 -23.18 -17.54
C ALA A 7 21.70 -21.96 -17.27
N ASN A 8 22.45 -21.46 -18.26
CA ASN A 8 23.24 -20.23 -18.11
C ASN A 8 22.39 -18.95 -18.16
N MET A 9 21.23 -18.95 -18.83
CA MET A 9 20.26 -17.86 -18.76
C MET A 9 19.66 -17.74 -17.35
N CYS A 10 19.21 -18.85 -16.74
CA CYS A 10 18.64 -18.82 -15.38
C CYS A 10 19.70 -18.70 -14.26
N ARG A 11 21.00 -18.89 -14.55
CA ARG A 11 22.10 -18.79 -13.55
C ARG A 11 22.75 -17.40 -13.49
N ARG A 12 22.43 -16.49 -14.43
CA ARG A 12 22.95 -15.10 -14.46
C ARG A 12 22.08 -14.08 -13.73
N THR A 13 21.14 -14.52 -12.91
CA THR A 13 20.09 -13.67 -12.35
C THR A 13 20.19 -13.67 -10.83
N LYS A 14 21.01 -12.77 -10.30
CA LYS A 14 21.07 -12.49 -8.84
C LYS A 14 20.00 -11.51 -8.36
N ASN A 15 19.17 -10.96 -9.25
CA ASN A 15 18.18 -9.90 -8.96
C ASN A 15 16.93 -10.00 -9.84
N LEU A 16 16.34 -11.19 -10.03
CA LEU A 16 15.04 -11.30 -10.72
C LEU A 16 13.93 -11.66 -9.74
N ASP A 17 12.73 -11.18 -10.08
CA ASP A 17 11.52 -11.27 -9.28
C ASP A 17 11.00 -12.72 -9.18
N VAL A 18 10.18 -13.03 -8.18
CA VAL A 18 9.67 -14.39 -7.94
C VAL A 18 8.93 -14.93 -9.17
N SER A 19 8.28 -14.06 -9.95
CA SER A 19 7.58 -14.42 -11.20
C SER A 19 8.51 -14.92 -12.31
N GLU A 20 9.72 -14.34 -12.45
CA GLU A 20 10.69 -14.73 -13.47
C GLU A 20 11.39 -16.03 -13.10
N THR A 21 11.59 -16.30 -11.80
CA THR A 21 12.06 -17.61 -11.33
C THR A 21 11.01 -18.71 -11.58
N GLY A 22 9.72 -18.40 -11.44
CA GLY A 22 8.61 -19.30 -11.75
C GLY A 22 8.55 -19.67 -13.23
N GLN A 23 8.73 -18.71 -14.14
CA GLN A 23 8.78 -18.97 -15.59
C GLN A 23 10.01 -19.79 -16.00
N CYS A 24 11.18 -19.53 -15.41
CA CYS A 24 12.39 -20.35 -15.63
C CYS A 24 12.16 -21.81 -15.21
N LEU A 25 11.50 -22.03 -14.06
CA LEU A 25 11.20 -23.38 -13.55
C LEU A 25 10.22 -24.12 -14.48
N LEU A 26 9.13 -23.46 -14.89
CA LEU A 26 8.14 -24.01 -15.83
C LEU A 26 8.75 -24.43 -17.17
N LEU A 27 9.60 -23.58 -17.75
CA LEU A 27 10.28 -23.92 -19.00
C LEU A 27 11.23 -25.11 -18.82
N SER A 28 12.01 -25.15 -17.75
CA SER A 28 12.92 -26.28 -17.49
C SER A 28 12.18 -27.61 -17.27
N ILE A 29 11.01 -27.58 -16.61
CA ILE A 29 10.14 -28.75 -16.44
C ILE A 29 9.55 -29.20 -17.77
N LEU A 30 9.04 -28.28 -18.59
CA LEU A 30 8.49 -28.60 -19.91
C LEU A 30 9.54 -29.24 -20.84
N TYR A 31 10.78 -28.74 -20.83
CA TYR A 31 11.89 -29.34 -21.58
C TYR A 31 12.24 -30.75 -21.06
N TRP A 32 12.31 -30.95 -19.74
CA TRP A 32 12.59 -32.26 -19.16
C TRP A 32 11.49 -33.28 -19.49
N VAL A 33 10.23 -32.85 -19.49
CA VAL A 33 9.08 -33.67 -19.89
C VAL A 33 9.18 -34.05 -21.37
N PHE A 34 9.54 -33.12 -22.26
CA PHE A 34 9.77 -33.42 -23.68
C PHE A 34 10.88 -34.45 -23.90
N ASP A 35 12.02 -34.29 -23.22
CA ASP A 35 13.17 -35.21 -23.33
C ASP A 35 12.86 -36.60 -22.74
N TYR A 36 12.12 -36.67 -21.63
CA TYR A 36 11.66 -37.92 -21.03
C TYR A 36 10.77 -38.72 -22.00
N PHE A 37 9.82 -38.04 -22.66
CA PHE A 37 8.94 -38.69 -23.63
C PHE A 37 9.64 -39.09 -24.94
N ASP A 38 10.63 -38.32 -25.40
CA ASP A 38 11.40 -38.68 -26.61
C ASP A 38 12.33 -39.89 -26.35
N SER A 39 12.88 -40.00 -25.15
CA SER A 39 13.65 -41.16 -24.70
C SER A 39 12.79 -42.43 -24.61
N HIS A 40 11.57 -42.33 -24.06
CA HIS A 40 10.68 -43.49 -23.88
C HIS A 40 10.00 -43.99 -25.15
N LYS A 41 9.84 -43.16 -26.19
CA LYS A 41 9.39 -43.62 -27.53
C LYS A 41 10.34 -44.66 -28.15
N ARG A 42 11.63 -44.66 -27.79
CA ARG A 42 12.62 -45.65 -28.27
C ARG A 42 12.50 -47.02 -27.59
N PHE A 43 11.81 -47.14 -26.46
CA PHE A 43 11.81 -48.36 -25.63
C PHE A 43 10.51 -49.18 -25.66
N GLY A 44 9.54 -48.86 -26.52
CA GLY A 44 8.40 -49.76 -26.82
C GLY A 44 7.41 -50.02 -25.67
N PHE A 45 7.18 -49.03 -24.80
CA PHE A 45 6.19 -49.17 -23.71
C PHE A 45 4.73 -49.21 -24.22
N SER A 46 3.88 -49.99 -23.53
CA SER A 46 2.44 -50.12 -23.83
C SER A 46 1.69 -48.80 -23.68
N THR A 47 0.78 -48.51 -24.62
CA THR A 47 -0.09 -47.32 -24.65
C THR A 47 -0.86 -47.07 -23.35
N PHE A 48 -1.14 -48.13 -22.58
CA PHE A 48 -1.84 -48.02 -21.29
C PHE A 48 -1.00 -47.36 -20.20
N LYS A 49 0.32 -47.62 -20.15
CA LYS A 49 1.22 -47.04 -19.15
C LYS A 49 1.52 -45.56 -19.45
N TYR A 50 1.55 -45.19 -20.73
CA TYR A 50 1.65 -43.80 -21.17
C TYR A 50 0.47 -42.93 -20.71
N LEU A 51 -0.75 -43.46 -20.73
CA LEU A 51 -1.95 -42.72 -20.33
C LEU A 51 -1.99 -42.46 -18.81
N GLU A 52 -1.48 -43.37 -17.99
CA GLU A 52 -1.37 -43.19 -16.54
C GLU A 52 -0.35 -42.11 -16.17
N GLU A 53 0.85 -42.13 -16.76
CA GLU A 53 1.88 -41.11 -16.50
C GLU A 53 1.44 -39.73 -17.04
N MET A 54 0.80 -39.67 -18.21
CA MET A 54 0.22 -38.41 -18.71
C MET A 54 -0.81 -37.80 -17.76
N LYS A 55 -1.67 -38.62 -17.13
CA LYS A 55 -2.64 -38.11 -16.15
C LYS A 55 -1.95 -37.49 -14.95
N PHE A 56 -0.90 -38.13 -14.43
CA PHE A 56 -0.13 -37.60 -13.30
C PHE A 56 0.54 -36.27 -13.64
N PHE A 57 1.16 -36.15 -14.82
CA PHE A 57 1.75 -34.88 -15.29
C PHE A 57 0.71 -33.79 -15.53
N ILE A 58 -0.45 -34.13 -16.11
CA ILE A 58 -1.55 -33.16 -16.28
C ILE A 58 -2.08 -32.70 -14.92
N CYS A 59 -2.19 -33.59 -13.93
CA CYS A 59 -2.55 -33.22 -12.57
C CYS A 59 -1.51 -32.29 -11.92
N ILE A 60 -0.22 -32.55 -12.10
CA ILE A 60 0.85 -31.66 -11.58
C ILE A 60 0.81 -30.29 -12.28
N LEU A 61 0.66 -30.25 -13.60
CA LEU A 61 0.54 -29.00 -14.36
C LEU A 61 -0.73 -28.22 -13.96
N ALA A 62 -1.85 -28.91 -13.72
CA ALA A 62 -3.07 -28.29 -13.21
C ALA A 62 -2.89 -27.74 -11.79
N LEU A 63 -2.22 -28.49 -10.89
CA LEU A 63 -1.89 -28.02 -9.55
C LEU A 63 -0.92 -26.82 -9.57
N GLN A 64 0.03 -26.79 -10.50
CA GLN A 64 0.93 -25.65 -10.71
C GLN A 64 0.18 -24.42 -11.26
N GLN A 65 -0.76 -24.59 -12.18
CA GLN A 65 -1.59 -23.48 -12.66
C GLN A 65 -2.52 -22.93 -11.57
N LEU A 66 -3.03 -23.79 -10.68
CA LEU A 66 -3.81 -23.37 -9.52
C LEU A 66 -2.96 -22.60 -8.48
N TYR A 67 -1.67 -22.94 -8.33
CA TYR A 67 -0.75 -22.20 -7.45
C TYR A 67 -0.41 -20.80 -7.97
N VAL A 68 -0.29 -20.62 -9.28
CA VAL A 68 -0.01 -19.30 -9.89
C VAL A 68 -1.19 -18.33 -9.72
N GLN A 69 -2.42 -18.84 -9.58
CA GLN A 69 -3.60 -18.02 -9.35
C GLN A 69 -3.77 -17.53 -7.91
N SER A 70 -3.02 -18.09 -6.94
CA SER A 70 -3.13 -17.73 -5.52
C SER A 70 -2.05 -16.75 -5.04
N VAL A 71 -1.28 -16.14 -5.95
CA VAL A 71 -0.32 -15.11 -5.58
C VAL A 71 -1.12 -13.80 -5.44
N ALA A 72 -1.33 -13.35 -4.21
CA ALA A 72 -1.81 -12.00 -3.94
C ALA A 72 -1.00 -11.00 -4.79
N GLN A 73 -1.63 -9.99 -5.38
CA GLN A 73 -0.88 -8.98 -6.14
C GLN A 73 0.16 -8.36 -5.21
N ASP A 74 1.43 -8.61 -5.52
CA ASP A 74 2.55 -8.06 -4.77
C ASP A 74 2.57 -6.54 -4.89
N PHE A 75 3.15 -5.83 -3.92
CA PHE A 75 3.29 -4.38 -3.93
C PHE A 75 4.67 -4.00 -3.36
N ASP A 76 5.20 -2.84 -3.74
CA ASP A 76 6.60 -2.52 -3.44
C ASP A 76 6.79 -1.74 -2.12
N PHE A 77 5.80 -0.93 -1.72
CA PHE A 77 5.81 -0.10 -0.51
C PHE A 77 4.42 0.42 -0.18
N PHE A 78 4.22 1.01 1.00
CA PHE A 78 3.02 1.78 1.29
C PHE A 78 3.25 3.28 1.23
N TYR A 79 2.28 4.02 0.71
CA TYR A 79 2.07 5.40 1.15
C TYR A 79 1.25 5.41 2.43
N PHE A 80 1.84 5.89 3.52
CA PHE A 80 1.12 6.27 4.73
C PHE A 80 0.76 7.75 4.65
N VAL A 81 -0.54 8.03 4.59
CA VAL A 81 -1.09 9.35 4.26
C VAL A 81 -1.79 9.94 5.46
N LEU A 82 -1.34 11.13 5.86
CA LEU A 82 -1.90 11.92 6.95
C LEU A 82 -2.54 13.18 6.38
N GLN A 83 -3.68 13.58 6.91
CA GLN A 83 -4.48 14.70 6.44
C GLN A 83 -4.67 15.75 7.52
N TRP A 84 -4.49 17.02 7.18
CA TRP A 84 -4.81 18.13 8.05
C TRP A 84 -6.31 18.46 8.00
N PRO A 85 -7.06 18.34 9.11
CA PRO A 85 -8.50 18.54 9.11
C PRO A 85 -8.91 20.00 8.80
N GLY A 86 -8.09 20.99 9.19
CA GLY A 86 -8.34 22.40 8.85
C GLY A 86 -8.40 22.65 7.34
N ALA A 87 -7.47 22.06 6.59
CA ALA A 87 -7.42 22.21 5.13
C ALA A 87 -8.53 21.43 4.40
N TYR A 88 -9.05 20.35 5.01
CA TYR A 88 -10.22 19.67 4.49
C TYR A 88 -11.48 20.54 4.64
N CYS A 89 -11.67 21.09 5.85
CA CYS A 89 -12.89 21.80 6.23
C CYS A 89 -12.96 23.26 5.76
N ASP A 90 -11.83 23.88 5.38
CA ASP A 90 -11.79 25.23 4.78
C ASP A 90 -11.76 25.20 3.23
N SER A 91 -11.94 24.02 2.64
CA SER A 91 -12.10 23.89 1.19
C SER A 91 -13.53 24.22 0.74
N ARG A 92 -13.78 24.22 -0.58
CA ARG A 92 -15.14 24.40 -1.13
C ARG A 92 -16.07 23.20 -0.91
N HIS A 93 -15.54 22.09 -0.40
CA HIS A 93 -16.33 20.90 -0.11
C HIS A 93 -16.96 20.99 1.27
N SER A 94 -18.15 20.41 1.42
CA SER A 94 -18.78 20.31 2.73
C SER A 94 -17.94 19.43 3.66
N CYS A 95 -17.71 19.91 4.87
CA CYS A 95 -17.09 19.15 5.96
C CYS A 95 -18.11 18.96 7.10
N CYS A 96 -18.16 17.75 7.64
CA CYS A 96 -18.99 17.40 8.77
C CYS A 96 -18.14 16.69 9.83
N TYR A 97 -18.23 17.14 11.07
CA TYR A 97 -17.57 16.43 12.17
C TYR A 97 -18.18 15.04 12.39
N PRO A 98 -17.40 14.04 12.82
CA PRO A 98 -17.91 12.76 13.26
C PRO A 98 -19.01 12.89 14.33
N LYS A 99 -19.80 11.82 14.51
CA LYS A 99 -20.78 11.72 15.61
C LYS A 99 -20.13 11.85 16.99
N THR A 100 -18.84 11.52 17.11
CA THR A 100 -18.04 11.66 18.33
C THR A 100 -17.65 13.11 18.64
N GLY A 101 -17.95 14.05 17.74
CA GLY A 101 -17.68 15.48 17.91
C GLY A 101 -16.54 15.98 17.03
N LYS A 102 -16.12 17.24 17.26
CA LYS A 102 -14.99 17.85 16.54
C LYS A 102 -13.69 17.09 16.87
N PRO A 103 -12.95 16.57 15.88
CA PRO A 103 -11.65 15.94 16.12
C PRO A 103 -10.64 16.90 16.75
N ALA A 104 -9.57 16.35 17.33
CA ALA A 104 -8.46 17.16 17.79
C ALA A 104 -7.83 17.94 16.61
N ALA A 105 -7.24 19.10 16.90
CA ALA A 105 -6.46 19.87 15.92
C ALA A 105 -5.08 19.23 15.71
N ASP A 106 -5.09 18.00 15.20
CA ASP A 106 -3.93 17.21 14.79
C ASP A 106 -4.20 16.59 13.41
N PHE A 107 -3.15 16.13 12.74
CA PHE A 107 -3.29 15.32 11.54
C PHE A 107 -4.12 14.08 11.85
N GLY A 108 -5.10 13.76 11.00
CA GLY A 108 -5.79 12.47 11.01
C GLY A 108 -5.16 11.53 9.98
N ILE A 109 -5.28 10.22 10.18
CA ILE A 109 -4.92 9.25 9.15
C ILE A 109 -5.94 9.36 8.01
N HIS A 110 -5.44 9.40 6.78
CA HIS A 110 -6.26 9.19 5.59
C HIS A 110 -6.21 7.71 5.21
N GLY A 111 -5.01 7.16 5.01
CA GLY A 111 -4.87 5.73 4.77
C GLY A 111 -3.45 5.21 4.64
N LEU A 112 -3.35 3.90 4.45
CA LEU A 112 -2.11 3.14 4.27
C LEU A 112 -2.21 2.37 2.94
N TRP A 113 -1.60 2.90 1.88
CA TRP A 113 -1.91 2.47 0.53
C TRP A 113 -0.76 1.70 -0.11
N PRO A 114 -0.93 0.39 -0.39
CA PRO A 114 0.00 -0.38 -1.21
C PRO A 114 0.27 0.34 -2.54
N ASN A 115 1.52 0.39 -2.98
CA ASN A 115 1.91 1.14 -4.16
C ASN A 115 3.09 0.47 -4.89
N TYR A 116 3.19 0.70 -6.20
CA TYR A 116 4.29 0.20 -7.02
C TYR A 116 5.41 1.22 -7.16
N LYS A 117 6.66 0.76 -7.20
CA LYS A 117 7.85 1.60 -7.46
C LYS A 117 7.88 2.16 -8.88
N THR A 118 7.11 1.56 -9.80
CA THR A 118 6.93 2.06 -11.17
C THR A 118 5.90 3.18 -11.27
N GLY A 119 5.25 3.52 -10.16
CA GLY A 119 4.04 4.36 -10.14
C GLY A 119 2.77 3.52 -10.32
N GLY A 120 1.63 4.11 -9.93
CA GLY A 120 0.35 3.39 -9.80
C GLY A 120 0.26 2.55 -8.52
N TRP A 121 -0.91 1.94 -8.29
CA TRP A 121 -1.20 1.13 -7.11
C TRP A 121 -2.18 -0.01 -7.44
N PRO A 122 -2.12 -1.13 -6.72
CA PRO A 122 -3.20 -2.11 -6.69
C PRO A 122 -4.39 -1.55 -5.89
N GLN A 123 -5.61 -1.91 -6.26
CA GLN A 123 -6.82 -1.55 -5.51
C GLN A 123 -7.92 -2.59 -5.68
N ASN A 124 -8.80 -2.69 -4.68
CA ASN A 124 -9.96 -3.59 -4.69
C ASN A 124 -9.56 -5.06 -4.96
N CYS A 125 -8.49 -5.53 -4.31
CA CYS A 125 -7.81 -6.77 -4.67
C CYS A 125 -8.54 -8.03 -4.26
N ASN A 126 -9.37 -7.97 -3.23
CA ASN A 126 -10.15 -9.11 -2.76
C ASN A 126 -11.60 -8.70 -2.45
N PRO A 127 -12.57 -8.96 -3.36
CA PRO A 127 -13.96 -8.61 -3.13
C PRO A 127 -14.65 -9.47 -2.06
N ASP A 128 -14.06 -10.62 -1.70
CA ASP A 128 -14.59 -11.52 -0.67
C ASP A 128 -14.10 -11.11 0.74
N SER A 129 -13.09 -10.24 0.83
CA SER A 129 -12.55 -9.72 2.10
C SER A 129 -13.22 -8.40 2.48
N GLN A 130 -14.50 -8.50 2.85
CA GLN A 130 -15.26 -7.35 3.34
C GLN A 130 -14.77 -6.91 4.72
N PHE A 131 -14.90 -5.62 5.00
CA PHE A 131 -14.55 -5.07 6.31
C PHE A 131 -15.45 -5.66 7.41
N ASP A 132 -14.85 -6.26 8.44
CA ASP A 132 -15.52 -6.75 9.65
C ASP A 132 -15.15 -5.87 10.86
N ASP A 133 -16.14 -5.22 11.46
CA ASP A 133 -15.94 -4.32 12.62
C ASP A 133 -15.55 -5.08 13.90
N LEU A 134 -15.93 -6.35 14.02
CA LEU A 134 -15.56 -7.19 15.16
C LEU A 134 -14.06 -7.45 15.21
N ARG A 135 -13.42 -7.53 14.03
CA ARG A 135 -11.97 -7.75 13.91
C ARG A 135 -11.13 -6.55 14.36
N VAL A 136 -11.73 -5.37 14.53
CA VAL A 136 -11.03 -4.15 14.98
C VAL A 136 -11.72 -3.50 16.19
N SER A 137 -12.52 -4.27 16.91
CA SER A 137 -13.36 -3.78 18.02
C SER A 137 -12.52 -3.18 19.17
N ASP A 138 -11.34 -3.71 19.43
CA ASP A 138 -10.36 -3.21 20.39
C ASP A 138 -9.70 -1.89 19.95
N LEU A 139 -9.57 -1.68 18.63
CA LEU A 139 -8.97 -0.47 18.05
C LEU A 139 -9.96 0.68 17.86
N MET A 140 -11.26 0.44 18.02
CA MET A 140 -12.33 1.36 17.62
C MET A 140 -12.21 2.76 18.24
N SER A 141 -11.83 2.84 19.51
CA SER A 141 -11.66 4.13 20.20
C SER A 141 -10.48 4.95 19.66
N GLU A 142 -9.44 4.28 19.18
CA GLU A 142 -8.27 4.91 18.57
C GLU A 142 -8.56 5.29 17.13
N LEU A 143 -9.25 4.44 16.37
CA LEU A 143 -9.72 4.76 15.01
C LEU A 143 -10.59 6.01 15.00
N GLN A 144 -11.55 6.12 15.93
CA GLN A 144 -12.40 7.31 16.05
C GLN A 144 -11.61 8.60 16.33
N ARG A 145 -10.48 8.50 17.02
CA ARG A 145 -9.67 9.65 17.44
C ARG A 145 -8.61 10.04 16.40
N GLU A 146 -7.88 9.05 15.88
CA GLU A 146 -6.69 9.24 15.05
C GLU A 146 -6.98 9.06 13.56
N TRP A 147 -8.07 8.38 13.19
CA TRP A 147 -8.48 8.13 11.79
C TRP A 147 -9.91 8.62 11.50
N PRO A 148 -10.28 9.87 11.88
CA PRO A 148 -11.65 10.35 11.76
C PRO A 148 -12.06 10.61 10.31
N THR A 149 -13.34 10.40 10.03
CA THR A 149 -14.01 10.89 8.82
C THR A 149 -14.36 12.37 8.96
N LEU A 150 -14.30 13.12 7.86
CA LEU A 150 -14.83 14.49 7.79
C LEU A 150 -15.91 14.64 6.72
N SER A 151 -16.33 13.53 6.12
CA SER A 151 -17.33 13.51 5.04
C SER A 151 -18.73 13.81 5.57
N CYS A 152 -19.53 14.48 4.75
CA CYS A 152 -20.94 14.73 5.05
C CYS A 152 -21.87 13.64 4.51
N PRO A 153 -22.96 13.32 5.21
CA PRO A 153 -23.34 13.83 6.55
C PRO A 153 -22.47 13.24 7.67
N SER A 154 -22.53 13.86 8.85
CA SER A 154 -21.86 13.37 10.07
C SER A 154 -22.09 11.87 10.27
N ASN A 155 -21.01 11.11 10.46
CA ASN A 155 -21.03 9.66 10.60
C ASN A 155 -19.99 9.17 11.62
N ASP A 156 -19.97 7.86 11.86
CA ASP A 156 -19.15 7.19 12.90
C ASP A 156 -17.78 6.74 12.38
N GLY A 157 -17.45 7.00 11.11
CA GLY A 157 -16.21 6.57 10.49
C GLY A 157 -16.30 5.22 9.78
N MET A 158 -17.35 4.42 10.02
CA MET A 158 -17.37 3.04 9.51
C MET A 158 -17.26 2.96 8.00
N LYS A 159 -18.03 3.79 7.28
CA LYS A 159 -17.96 3.84 5.81
C LYS A 159 -16.57 4.20 5.29
N PHE A 160 -15.84 5.02 6.03
CA PHE A 160 -14.50 5.43 5.64
C PHE A 160 -13.50 4.29 5.86
N TRP A 161 -13.52 3.64 7.03
CA TRP A 161 -12.64 2.49 7.28
C TRP A 161 -12.97 1.30 6.39
N THR A 162 -14.26 1.04 6.10
CA THR A 162 -14.67 0.06 5.08
C THR A 162 -14.05 0.40 3.72
N HIS A 163 -14.11 1.66 3.29
CA HIS A 163 -13.52 2.08 2.03
C HIS A 163 -12.00 1.86 1.99
N GLU A 164 -11.29 2.29 3.03
CA GLU A 164 -9.83 2.15 3.10
C GLU A 164 -9.41 0.68 3.15
N TRP A 165 -10.13 -0.17 3.88
CA TRP A 165 -9.87 -1.61 3.89
C TRP A 165 -10.14 -2.24 2.52
N GLU A 166 -11.36 -2.13 2.01
CA GLU A 166 -11.77 -2.84 0.78
C GLU A 166 -10.99 -2.38 -0.45
N LYS A 167 -10.64 -1.09 -0.51
CA LYS A 167 -9.89 -0.54 -1.64
C LYS A 167 -8.39 -0.74 -1.50
N HIS A 168 -7.80 -0.59 -0.31
CA HIS A 168 -6.35 -0.58 -0.10
C HIS A 168 -5.86 -1.73 0.78
N GLY A 169 -6.48 -1.95 1.94
CA GLY A 169 -6.09 -3.03 2.86
C GLY A 169 -6.16 -4.43 2.24
N THR A 170 -7.16 -4.71 1.41
CA THR A 170 -7.29 -6.01 0.70
C THR A 170 -6.13 -6.30 -0.26
N CYS A 171 -5.35 -5.28 -0.64
CA CYS A 171 -4.18 -5.43 -1.50
C CYS A 171 -2.88 -5.71 -0.71
N ALA A 172 -2.97 -5.77 0.62
CA ALA A 172 -1.85 -6.09 1.51
C ALA A 172 -2.09 -7.36 2.34
N GLU A 173 -3.11 -8.17 2.02
CA GLU A 173 -3.49 -9.35 2.81
C GLU A 173 -2.41 -10.44 2.91
N SER A 174 -1.41 -10.42 2.02
CA SER A 174 -0.23 -11.29 2.15
C SER A 174 0.68 -10.91 3.32
N GLU A 175 0.61 -9.67 3.78
CA GLU A 175 1.48 -9.10 4.83
C GLU A 175 0.69 -8.73 6.10
N LEU A 176 -0.54 -8.24 5.94
CA LEU A 176 -1.35 -7.67 7.03
C LEU A 176 -2.79 -8.16 6.91
N ASP A 177 -3.31 -8.78 7.96
CA ASP A 177 -4.75 -8.98 8.05
C ASP A 177 -5.47 -7.66 8.39
N GLN A 178 -6.81 -7.68 8.47
CA GLN A 178 -7.59 -6.47 8.76
C GLN A 178 -7.19 -5.79 10.06
N HIS A 179 -6.97 -6.55 11.15
CA HIS A 179 -6.58 -5.96 12.43
C HIS A 179 -5.19 -5.33 12.31
N ASP A 180 -4.23 -6.08 11.77
CA ASP A 180 -2.85 -5.63 11.60
C ASP A 180 -2.74 -4.38 10.72
N TYR A 181 -3.56 -4.26 9.67
CA TYR A 181 -3.60 -3.08 8.79
C TYR A 181 -3.96 -1.79 9.54
N PHE A 182 -5.04 -1.85 10.34
CA PHE A 182 -5.48 -0.69 11.11
C PHE A 182 -4.55 -0.40 12.28
N GLU A 183 -4.05 -1.44 12.96
CA GLU A 183 -3.09 -1.29 14.05
C GLU A 183 -1.77 -0.66 13.56
N ALA A 184 -1.28 -1.09 12.39
CA ALA A 184 -0.08 -0.52 11.77
C ALA A 184 -0.27 0.97 11.45
N GLY A 185 -1.40 1.36 10.87
CA GLY A 185 -1.72 2.77 10.61
C GLY A 185 -1.70 3.63 11.88
N LEU A 186 -2.29 3.14 12.97
CA LEU A 186 -2.29 3.81 14.28
C LEU A 186 -0.87 3.94 14.86
N LYS A 187 -0.07 2.86 14.81
CA LYS A 187 1.34 2.86 15.26
C LYS A 187 2.20 3.81 14.44
N LEU A 188 2.01 3.85 13.11
CA LEU A 188 2.73 4.76 12.21
C LEU A 188 2.38 6.23 12.49
N LYS A 189 1.11 6.54 12.77
CA LYS A 189 0.68 7.89 13.17
C LYS A 189 1.39 8.34 14.45
N GLN A 190 1.39 7.49 15.47
CA GLN A 190 2.07 7.77 16.73
C GLN A 190 3.58 7.98 16.52
N LYS A 191 4.20 7.16 15.68
CA LYS A 191 5.63 7.23 15.36
C LYS A 191 6.00 8.50 14.58
N ALA A 192 5.15 8.95 13.65
CA ALA A 192 5.38 10.14 12.85
C ALA A 192 5.27 11.44 13.67
N ASN A 193 4.25 11.53 14.54
CA ASN A 193 4.00 12.66 15.44
C ASN A 193 4.21 14.05 14.79
N LEU A 194 3.64 14.23 13.60
CA LEU A 194 3.98 15.35 12.71
C LEU A 194 3.66 16.72 13.29
N LEU A 195 2.51 16.89 13.94
CA LEU A 195 2.16 18.19 14.53
C LEU A 195 3.17 18.59 15.62
N HIS A 196 3.59 17.66 16.47
CA HIS A 196 4.60 17.95 17.49
C HIS A 196 5.95 18.35 16.85
N ALA A 197 6.38 17.63 15.82
CA ALA A 197 7.60 17.99 15.07
C ALA A 197 7.52 19.40 14.46
N LEU A 198 6.42 19.71 13.76
CA LEU A 198 6.21 21.01 13.13
C LEU A 198 6.14 22.14 14.15
N THR A 199 5.34 21.96 15.21
CA THR A 199 5.14 22.99 16.23
C THR A 199 6.40 23.28 17.04
N ASN A 200 7.26 22.28 17.29
CA ASN A 200 8.57 22.46 17.91
C ASN A 200 9.54 23.27 17.02
N ALA A 201 9.39 23.17 15.71
CA ALA A 201 10.12 24.01 14.75
C ALA A 201 9.47 25.39 14.53
N GLY A 202 8.38 25.72 15.24
CA GLY A 202 7.66 26.99 15.09
C GLY A 202 6.66 27.05 13.93
N ILE A 203 6.45 25.93 13.24
CA ILE A 203 5.44 25.78 12.17
C ILE A 203 4.13 25.33 12.83
N LYS A 204 3.16 26.24 12.95
CA LYS A 204 1.94 26.03 13.73
C LYS A 204 0.71 26.21 12.84
N PRO A 205 -0.41 25.53 13.14
CA PRO A 205 -1.68 25.78 12.45
C PRO A 205 -2.26 27.10 12.95
N ASP A 206 -1.74 28.22 12.45
CA ASP A 206 -2.07 29.58 12.91
C ASP A 206 -2.54 30.53 11.79
N ASP A 207 -2.93 29.95 10.65
CA ASP A 207 -3.31 30.60 9.39
C ASP A 207 -2.16 31.33 8.67
N LYS A 208 -0.91 31.22 9.15
CA LYS A 208 0.25 31.77 8.44
C LYS A 208 0.72 30.86 7.32
N PHE A 209 1.55 31.44 6.45
CA PHE A 209 2.19 30.77 5.34
C PHE A 209 3.63 30.41 5.67
N TYR A 210 3.99 29.17 5.39
CA TYR A 210 5.31 28.59 5.62
C TYR A 210 5.92 28.10 4.31
N GLU A 211 7.25 28.17 4.18
CA GLU A 211 7.94 27.61 3.01
C GLU A 211 7.80 26.09 3.00
N ILE A 212 7.43 25.50 1.86
CA ILE A 212 7.31 24.04 1.71
C ILE A 212 8.61 23.34 2.09
N LYS A 213 9.75 23.92 1.70
CA LYS A 213 11.08 23.38 2.03
C LYS A 213 11.35 23.30 3.53
N GLU A 214 10.81 24.24 4.32
CA GLU A 214 10.96 24.21 5.79
C GLU A 214 10.10 23.10 6.40
N ILE A 215 8.88 22.89 5.88
CA ILE A 215 7.99 21.80 6.28
C ILE A 215 8.64 20.44 5.95
N GLU A 216 9.09 20.25 4.71
CA GLU A 216 9.76 19.03 4.25
C GLU A 216 10.99 18.72 5.09
N LYS A 217 11.84 19.73 5.34
CA LYS A 217 13.05 19.59 6.16
C LYS A 217 12.69 19.18 7.59
N THR A 218 11.73 19.85 8.21
CA THR A 218 11.33 19.57 9.60
C THR A 218 10.81 18.14 9.74
N ILE A 219 9.96 17.69 8.82
CA ILE A 219 9.44 16.32 8.84
C ILE A 219 10.55 15.30 8.56
N LYS A 220 11.49 15.60 7.66
CA LYS A 220 12.65 14.75 7.40
C LYS A 220 13.55 14.62 8.62
N GLU A 221 13.79 15.70 9.36
CA GLU A 221 14.57 15.66 10.60
C GLU A 221 13.85 14.85 11.69
N ALA A 222 12.53 14.90 11.75
CA ALA A 222 11.74 14.16 12.74
C ALA A 222 11.60 12.66 12.41
N THR A 223 11.40 12.31 11.14
CA THR A 223 11.11 10.92 10.73
C THR A 223 12.33 10.19 10.17
N GLY A 224 13.37 10.92 9.76
CA GLY A 224 14.53 10.42 9.02
C GLY A 224 14.33 10.41 7.48
N PHE A 225 13.13 10.67 6.99
CA PHE A 225 12.76 10.47 5.58
C PHE A 225 12.04 11.69 5.00
N ALA A 226 12.34 12.02 3.74
CA ALA A 226 11.68 13.13 3.06
C ALA A 226 10.20 12.78 2.82
N PRO A 227 9.25 13.64 3.23
CA PRO A 227 7.84 13.42 2.97
C PRO A 227 7.45 13.88 1.55
N GLY A 228 6.39 13.29 1.00
CA GLY A 228 5.59 13.95 -0.02
C GLY A 228 4.60 14.92 0.63
N ILE A 229 4.37 16.08 0.04
CA ILE A 229 3.39 17.06 0.54
C ILE A 229 2.38 17.33 -0.57
N GLU A 230 1.10 17.19 -0.25
CA GLU A 230 -0.01 17.59 -1.10
C GLU A 230 -0.71 18.81 -0.52
N CYS A 231 -1.08 19.72 -1.40
CA CYS A 231 -1.79 20.94 -1.06
C CYS A 231 -3.10 21.02 -1.84
N ASN A 232 -4.14 21.51 -1.19
CA ASN A 232 -5.38 21.89 -1.85
C ASN A 232 -5.52 23.43 -1.81
N LYS A 233 -6.70 23.93 -2.16
CA LYS A 233 -7.02 25.36 -2.13
C LYS A 233 -8.17 25.61 -1.17
N ASP A 234 -8.03 26.65 -0.34
CA ASP A 234 -9.10 27.12 0.54
C ASP A 234 -10.21 27.85 -0.26
N SER A 235 -11.24 28.31 0.45
CA SER A 235 -12.32 29.13 -0.12
C SER A 235 -11.83 30.42 -0.80
N SER A 236 -10.68 30.95 -0.38
CA SER A 236 -10.01 32.16 -0.88
C SER A 236 -8.95 31.90 -1.95
N HIS A 237 -8.79 30.65 -2.42
CA HIS A 237 -7.77 30.19 -3.37
C HIS A 237 -6.31 30.23 -2.89
N ASN A 238 -6.07 30.28 -1.59
CA ASN A 238 -4.73 30.10 -1.01
C ASN A 238 -4.31 28.63 -1.12
N SER A 239 -3.03 28.36 -1.43
CA SER A 239 -2.48 27.01 -1.25
C SER A 239 -2.33 26.71 0.23
N GLN A 240 -2.87 25.60 0.68
CA GLN A 240 -2.83 25.19 2.08
C GLN A 240 -2.32 23.74 2.22
N LEU A 241 -1.60 23.50 3.31
CA LEU A 241 -1.06 22.18 3.67
C LEU A 241 -2.21 21.20 3.91
N TYR A 242 -2.38 20.24 3.01
CA TYR A 242 -3.53 19.34 3.02
C TYR A 242 -3.18 17.92 3.47
N GLN A 243 -2.29 17.24 2.74
CA GLN A 243 -1.88 15.88 3.07
C GLN A 243 -0.36 15.73 3.09
N ILE A 244 0.12 14.83 3.92
CA ILE A 244 1.53 14.47 4.05
C ILE A 244 1.65 12.97 3.83
N TYR A 245 2.58 12.59 2.96
CA TYR A 245 2.85 11.22 2.55
C TYR A 245 4.20 10.80 3.11
N LEU A 246 4.22 9.70 3.86
CA LEU A 246 5.43 9.01 4.29
C LEU A 246 5.43 7.62 3.65
N CYS A 247 6.58 7.16 3.15
CA CYS A 247 6.66 5.81 2.61
C CYS A 247 7.05 4.80 3.68
N VAL A 248 6.45 3.62 3.64
CA VAL A 248 6.64 2.55 4.62
C VAL A 248 7.01 1.26 3.88
N ASP A 249 7.85 0.42 4.51
CA ASP A 249 8.16 -0.92 4.01
C ASP A 249 6.92 -1.82 3.95
N THR A 250 6.99 -2.90 3.16
CA THR A 250 5.86 -3.82 2.93
C THR A 250 5.37 -4.52 4.20
N SER A 251 6.17 -4.55 5.27
CA SER A 251 5.74 -5.05 6.58
C SER A 251 5.02 -3.99 7.43
N ALA A 252 4.74 -2.81 6.88
CA ALA A 252 4.12 -1.65 7.52
C ALA A 252 4.74 -1.22 8.88
N SER A 253 6.06 -1.37 9.05
CA SER A 253 6.71 -1.19 10.35
C SER A 253 7.68 -0.01 10.40
N LYS A 254 8.32 0.32 9.27
CA LYS A 254 9.41 1.29 9.18
C LYS A 254 9.19 2.26 8.04
N PHE A 255 9.43 3.54 8.33
CA PHE A 255 9.55 4.52 7.28
C PHE A 255 10.78 4.20 6.40
N ILE A 256 10.65 4.46 5.11
CA ILE A 256 11.67 4.28 4.09
C ILE A 256 11.72 5.52 3.19
N ASN A 257 12.78 5.63 2.38
CA ASN A 257 12.78 6.62 1.31
C ASN A 257 11.71 6.24 0.30
N CYS A 258 10.88 7.21 -0.09
CA CYS A 258 9.87 7.00 -1.11
C CYS A 258 10.52 6.64 -2.46
N PRO A 259 10.21 5.45 -3.03
CA PRO A 259 10.73 5.07 -4.34
C PRO A 259 10.25 6.01 -5.45
N VAL A 260 9.03 6.52 -5.31
CA VAL A 260 8.41 7.54 -6.15
C VAL A 260 7.79 8.57 -5.23
N MET A 261 7.91 9.85 -5.54
CA MET A 261 7.27 10.93 -4.78
C MET A 261 5.89 11.24 -5.34
N PRO A 262 4.87 11.50 -4.50
CA PRO A 262 3.56 11.91 -4.99
C PRO A 262 3.63 13.33 -5.56
N HIS A 263 2.77 13.63 -6.54
CA HIS A 263 2.71 14.95 -7.15
C HIS A 263 1.91 15.92 -6.29
N GLY A 264 2.61 16.64 -5.41
CA GLY A 264 2.06 17.73 -4.63
C GLY A 264 1.82 19.00 -5.43
N ARG A 265 0.56 19.45 -5.61
CA ARG A 265 0.25 20.75 -6.23
C ARG A 265 0.39 21.91 -5.22
N CYS A 266 1.59 22.07 -4.68
CA CYS A 266 1.89 23.09 -3.68
C CYS A 266 2.55 24.34 -4.29
N ASP A 267 2.16 25.52 -3.81
CA ASP A 267 2.91 26.75 -4.05
C ASP A 267 4.19 26.74 -3.18
N SER A 268 5.16 27.62 -3.44
CA SER A 268 6.42 27.64 -2.66
C SER A 268 6.18 27.91 -1.17
N ARG A 269 5.13 28.68 -0.86
CA ARG A 269 4.62 28.91 0.48
C ARG A 269 3.18 28.47 0.57
N VAL A 270 2.84 27.80 1.67
CA VAL A 270 1.49 27.27 1.90
C VAL A 270 0.98 27.65 3.27
N GLN A 271 -0.32 27.91 3.35
CA GLN A 271 -1.02 28.19 4.59
C GLN A 271 -1.08 26.93 5.45
N PHE A 272 -0.86 27.08 6.75
CA PHE A 272 -1.19 26.05 7.73
C PHE A 272 -2.45 26.52 8.50
N PRO A 273 -3.65 26.17 8.01
CA PRO A 273 -4.90 26.73 8.54
C PRO A 273 -5.18 26.21 9.94
N LYS A 274 -5.86 27.00 10.77
CA LYS A 274 -6.42 26.53 12.05
C LYS A 274 -7.47 25.43 11.82
N PHE A 275 -7.73 24.63 12.85
CA PHE A 275 -8.84 23.69 12.88
C PHE A 275 -9.79 23.97 14.04
#